data_AF-A0A537IQJ4-F1
#
_entry.id   AF-A0A537IQJ4-F1
#
_cell.length_a   1.000
_cell.length_b   1.000
_cell.length_c   1.000
_cell.angle_alpha   90.00
_cell.angle_beta   90.00
_cell.angle_gamma   90.00
#
_symmetry.space_group_name_H-M   'P 1'
#
loop_
_entity.id
_entity.type
_entity.pdbx_description
1 polymer ?
#
loop_
_entity_poly.entity_id
_entity_poly.type
_entity_poly.pdbx_seq_one_letter_code
_entity_poly.pdbx_strand_id
1 'polypeptide(L)'
;MMRVANTVELKNKTNELLRYTMGGEPVIITLRGKPAAALTPLSEDGLEAFVLQYAQHKANRPGRAEEMLRYTSMTSGLGTIYVAYTDRGVNAVDLAASDEAFARSLSRKYRRPAVRDEHPPQALRQDLRRFFTSLDSFAGPVDLSMVGPFERVVLERLRRIPKGEVRTYRDIAREIGHPGAVRAVGNACAKNPVPLIVPCHRVVRTDGGLGGYSLRGGTALKRRLLEGEGIDLTALRAS
;
A
#
# COMPACT_ATOMS: atom_id res chain seq x y z
N MET A 1 16.06 32.21 25.06
CA MET A 1 14.67 32.11 25.61
C MET A 1 13.88 31.27 24.62
N MET A 2 13.51 30.03 24.97
CA MET A 2 13.03 29.02 24.00
C MET A 2 11.79 29.49 23.22
N ARG A 3 11.91 29.56 21.88
CA ARG A 3 10.81 29.98 20.98
C ARG A 3 10.13 28.76 20.36
N VAL A 4 8.80 28.74 20.40
CA VAL A 4 7.96 27.65 19.88
C VAL A 4 7.20 28.14 18.65
N ALA A 5 7.31 27.43 17.52
CA ALA A 5 6.59 27.76 16.29
C ALA A 5 5.53 26.70 15.95
N ASN A 6 4.36 27.14 15.48
CA ASN A 6 3.23 26.29 15.10
C ASN A 6 3.30 25.91 13.61
N THR A 7 3.07 24.62 13.29
CA THR A 7 3.10 24.10 11.91
C THR A 7 2.06 24.69 10.96
N VAL A 8 1.00 25.33 11.46
CA VAL A 8 0.02 26.03 10.61
C VAL A 8 0.59 27.36 10.09
N GLU A 9 1.38 28.08 10.89
CA GLU A 9 2.04 29.33 10.47
C GLU A 9 3.21 29.08 9.52
N LEU A 10 3.89 27.93 9.68
CA LEU A 10 5.06 27.53 8.89
C LEU A 10 4.77 27.18 7.42
N LYS A 11 3.49 27.07 7.01
CA LYS A 11 3.14 26.71 5.64
C LYS A 11 3.45 27.80 4.60
N ASN A 12 3.57 29.07 5.02
CA ASN A 12 3.65 30.20 4.09
C ASN A 12 4.93 31.04 4.19
N LYS A 13 5.94 30.67 4.98
CA LYS A 13 7.14 31.51 5.13
C LYS A 13 8.43 30.71 5.26
N THR A 14 8.99 30.30 4.13
CA THR A 14 10.39 29.83 4.02
C THR A 14 11.37 30.86 4.59
N ASN A 15 11.08 32.16 4.42
CA ASN A 15 11.90 33.27 4.92
C ASN A 15 11.86 33.45 6.45
N GLU A 16 10.84 32.93 7.14
CA GLU A 16 10.71 33.10 8.58
C GLU A 16 11.47 31.99 9.33
N LEU A 17 11.50 30.77 8.78
CA LEU A 17 12.39 29.70 9.23
C LEU A 17 13.87 30.10 9.18
N LEU A 18 14.31 30.76 8.09
CA LEU A 18 15.68 31.26 7.94
C LEU A 18 16.06 32.26 9.06
N ARG A 19 15.14 33.13 9.46
CA ARG A 19 15.38 34.11 10.54
C ARG A 19 15.52 33.46 11.92
N TYR A 20 14.88 32.31 12.15
CA TYR A 20 14.94 31.63 13.44
C TYR A 20 16.23 30.82 13.64
N THR A 21 16.83 30.31 12.57
CA THR A 21 18.04 29.48 12.63
C THR A 21 19.35 30.28 12.68
N MET A 22 19.40 31.51 12.14
CA MET A 22 20.62 32.34 12.19
C MET A 22 20.95 32.91 13.58
N GLY A 23 20.04 32.80 14.56
CA GLY A 23 20.24 33.32 15.92
C GLY A 23 20.96 32.38 16.90
N GLY A 24 21.33 31.17 16.48
CA GLY A 24 22.02 30.19 17.32
C GLY A 24 21.18 29.53 18.43
N GLU A 25 19.89 29.87 18.59
CA GLU A 25 18.98 29.20 19.52
C GLU A 25 18.27 28.00 18.88
N PRO A 26 18.14 26.85 19.58
CA PRO A 26 17.45 25.68 19.05
C PRO A 26 15.94 25.94 18.84
N VAL A 27 15.42 25.46 17.72
CA VAL A 27 14.00 25.64 17.33
C VAL A 27 13.25 24.33 17.49
N ILE A 28 12.15 24.33 18.26
CA ILE A 28 11.25 23.18 18.38
C ILE A 28 10.11 23.30 17.38
N ILE A 29 10.02 22.33 16.48
CA ILE A 29 8.89 22.19 15.55
C ILE A 29 7.79 21.41 16.26
N THR A 30 6.59 22.01 16.34
CA THR A 30 5.41 21.33 16.89
C THR A 30 4.45 20.90 15.79
N LEU A 31 3.84 19.73 15.94
CA LEU A 31 2.74 19.22 15.12
C LEU A 31 1.49 19.10 15.99
N ARG A 32 0.44 19.87 15.67
CA ARG A 32 -0.82 19.91 16.44
C ARG A 32 -0.60 20.19 17.94
N GLY A 33 0.30 21.11 18.25
CA GLY A 33 0.64 21.51 19.62
C GLY A 33 1.53 20.52 20.39
N LYS A 34 2.03 19.45 19.76
CA LYS A 34 2.99 18.52 20.38
C LYS A 34 4.39 18.67 19.76
N PRO A 35 5.48 18.65 20.55
CA PRO A 35 6.84 18.64 20.02
C PRO A 35 7.04 17.46 19.06
N ALA A 36 7.52 17.73 17.86
CA ALA A 36 7.70 16.73 16.81
C ALA A 36 9.15 16.60 16.34
N ALA A 37 9.94 17.68 16.44
CA ALA A 37 11.38 17.69 16.21
C ALA A 37 12.03 18.88 16.92
N ALA A 38 13.31 18.75 17.26
CA ALA A 38 14.16 19.86 17.65
C ALA A 38 15.24 20.01 16.57
N LEU A 39 15.39 21.22 16.03
CA LEU A 39 16.52 21.56 15.17
C LEU A 39 17.59 22.20 16.05
N THR A 40 18.76 21.56 16.14
CA THR A 40 19.98 22.22 16.59
C THR A 40 20.41 23.27 15.57
N PRO A 41 21.14 24.33 15.97
CA PRO A 41 21.70 25.27 15.01
C PRO A 41 22.60 24.51 14.02
N LEU A 42 22.22 24.54 12.75
CA LEU A 42 23.09 24.11 11.66
C LEU A 42 24.03 25.29 11.35
N SER A 43 25.28 25.01 10.95
CA SER A 43 26.11 26.04 10.29
C SER A 43 25.37 26.58 9.06
N GLU A 44 25.75 27.76 8.54
CA GLU A 44 25.16 28.31 7.31
C GLU A 44 25.16 27.25 6.18
N ASP A 45 26.29 26.56 5.98
CA ASP A 45 26.42 25.46 5.01
C ASP A 45 25.46 24.29 5.30
N GLY A 46 25.29 23.93 6.58
CA GLY A 46 24.40 22.84 6.99
C GLY A 46 22.92 23.20 6.78
N LEU A 47 22.56 24.46 6.97
CA LEU A 47 21.21 24.97 6.73
C LEU A 47 20.91 25.05 5.24
N GLU A 48 21.85 25.55 4.42
CA GLU A 48 21.72 25.55 2.96
C GLU A 48 21.57 24.13 2.41
N ALA A 49 22.41 23.19 2.85
CA ALA A 49 22.30 21.79 2.47
C ALA A 49 20.95 21.17 2.87
N PHE A 50 20.47 21.46 4.08
CA PHE A 50 19.16 20.98 4.55
C PHE A 50 18.00 21.60 3.76
N VAL A 51 18.04 22.92 3.49
CA VAL A 51 17.01 23.62 2.72
C VAL A 51 16.98 23.13 1.28
N LEU A 52 18.14 22.92 0.64
CA LEU A 52 18.25 22.35 -0.70
C LEU A 52 17.74 20.91 -0.73
N GLN A 53 18.15 20.07 0.23
CA GLN A 53 17.68 18.69 0.35
C GLN A 53 16.17 18.63 0.63
N TYR A 54 15.63 19.53 1.47
CA TYR A 54 14.21 19.63 1.77
C TYR A 54 13.41 20.16 0.56
N ALA A 55 13.93 21.15 -0.16
CA ALA A 55 13.33 21.69 -1.37
C ALA A 55 13.31 20.64 -2.49
N GLN A 56 14.40 19.90 -2.69
CA GLN A 56 14.48 18.77 -3.61
C GLN A 56 13.55 17.63 -3.17
N HIS A 57 13.51 17.29 -1.88
CA HIS A 57 12.59 16.28 -1.35
C HIS A 57 11.13 16.71 -1.47
N LYS A 58 10.81 18.01 -1.37
CA LYS A 58 9.47 18.58 -1.57
C LYS A 58 9.10 18.67 -3.06
N ALA A 59 10.04 19.01 -3.94
CA ALA A 59 9.88 19.04 -5.38
C ALA A 59 9.73 17.63 -5.98
N ASN A 60 10.46 16.65 -5.43
CA ASN A 60 10.34 15.22 -5.76
C ASN A 60 9.26 14.52 -4.95
N ARG A 61 8.51 15.24 -4.10
CA ARG A 61 7.31 14.72 -3.46
C ARG A 61 6.19 14.87 -4.49
N PRO A 62 5.63 13.78 -5.04
CA PRO A 62 4.45 13.91 -5.89
C PRO A 62 3.38 14.68 -5.12
N GLY A 63 2.89 15.76 -5.74
CA GLY A 63 1.92 16.68 -5.16
C GLY A 63 0.74 15.91 -4.58
N ARG A 64 0.48 16.07 -3.28
CA ARG A 64 -0.48 15.24 -2.55
C ARG A 64 -1.94 15.45 -3.01
N ALA A 65 -2.21 16.43 -3.87
CA ALA A 65 -3.54 16.88 -4.28
C ALA A 65 -3.89 16.67 -5.78
N GLU A 66 -2.97 16.25 -6.66
CA GLU A 66 -3.22 16.25 -8.12
C GLU A 66 -2.90 14.95 -8.87
N GLU A 67 -2.30 13.94 -8.24
CA GLU A 67 -2.09 12.65 -8.91
C GLU A 67 -3.45 11.93 -9.12
N MET A 68 -3.94 11.98 -10.35
CA MET A 68 -5.01 11.10 -10.82
C MET A 68 -4.55 9.64 -10.68
N LEU A 69 -5.45 8.78 -10.19
CA LEU A 69 -5.22 7.34 -10.20
C LEU A 69 -5.49 6.83 -11.62
N ARG A 70 -4.47 6.28 -12.27
CA ARG A 70 -4.65 5.61 -13.56
C ARG A 70 -5.07 4.17 -13.33
N TYR A 71 -5.94 3.67 -14.18
CA TYR A 71 -6.29 2.27 -14.18
C TYR A 71 -6.56 1.72 -15.57
N THR A 72 -6.43 0.41 -15.70
CA THR A 72 -6.74 -0.33 -16.92
C THR A 72 -7.50 -1.61 -16.57
N SER A 73 -7.92 -2.37 -17.59
CA SER A 73 -8.61 -3.64 -17.40
C SER A 73 -8.15 -4.69 -18.40
N MET A 74 -8.36 -5.97 -18.05
CA MET A 74 -8.15 -7.09 -18.95
C MET A 74 -9.08 -8.25 -18.66
N THR A 75 -9.34 -9.07 -19.67
CA THR A 75 -10.10 -10.31 -19.55
C THR A 75 -9.21 -11.45 -19.03
N SER A 76 -9.77 -12.29 -18.16
CA SER A 76 -9.10 -13.47 -17.62
C SER A 76 -10.10 -14.61 -17.38
N GLY A 77 -9.62 -15.78 -16.95
CA GLY A 77 -10.48 -16.88 -16.47
C GLY A 77 -11.31 -16.54 -15.21
N LEU A 78 -11.03 -15.42 -14.53
CA LEU A 78 -11.79 -14.91 -13.40
C LEU A 78 -12.82 -13.83 -13.79
N GLY A 79 -12.94 -13.55 -15.10
CA GLY A 79 -13.68 -12.40 -15.63
C GLY A 79 -12.78 -11.18 -15.86
N THR A 80 -13.40 -10.00 -15.97
CA THR A 80 -12.67 -8.75 -16.15
C THR A 80 -11.96 -8.37 -14.86
N ILE A 81 -10.64 -8.21 -14.95
CA ILE A 81 -9.77 -7.76 -13.88
C ILE A 81 -9.44 -6.30 -14.11
N TYR A 82 -9.69 -5.46 -13.11
CA TYR A 82 -9.30 -4.06 -13.10
C TYR A 82 -8.04 -3.87 -12.29
N VAL A 83 -7.12 -3.07 -12.81
CA VAL A 83 -5.81 -2.82 -12.20
C VAL A 83 -5.55 -1.33 -12.20
N ALA A 84 -5.36 -0.76 -11.01
CA ALA A 84 -4.88 0.60 -10.84
C ALA A 84 -3.39 0.61 -10.55
N TYR A 85 -2.71 1.69 -10.94
CA TYR A 85 -1.28 1.83 -10.76
C TYR A 85 -0.86 3.29 -10.60
N THR A 86 0.30 3.48 -9.96
CA THR A 86 1.02 4.76 -9.89
C THR A 86 2.36 4.60 -10.61
N ASP A 87 3.18 5.66 -10.64
CA ASP A 87 4.56 5.56 -11.13
C ASP A 87 5.44 4.62 -10.28
N ARG A 88 4.98 4.24 -9.07
CA ARG A 88 5.66 3.27 -8.19
C ARG A 88 5.17 1.84 -8.39
N GLY A 89 4.18 1.59 -9.24
CA GLY A 89 3.65 0.26 -9.54
C GLY A 89 2.17 0.07 -9.23
N VAL A 90 1.74 -1.20 -9.25
CA VAL A 90 0.33 -1.58 -9.07
C VAL A 90 -0.13 -1.26 -7.65
N ASN A 91 -1.23 -0.53 -7.50
CA ASN A 91 -1.75 -0.08 -6.22
C ASN A 91 -3.20 -0.50 -5.94
N ALA A 92 -3.91 -1.07 -6.92
CA ALA A 92 -5.17 -1.76 -6.69
C ALA A 92 -5.47 -2.85 -7.72
N VAL A 93 -6.17 -3.91 -7.30
CA VAL A 93 -6.74 -4.96 -8.15
C VAL A 93 -8.16 -5.27 -7.70
N ASP A 94 -9.13 -5.38 -8.62
CA ASP A 94 -10.52 -5.73 -8.29
C ASP A 94 -11.20 -6.48 -9.45
N LEU A 95 -12.25 -7.24 -9.11
CA LEU A 95 -13.19 -7.90 -10.02
C LEU A 95 -14.52 -7.12 -10.05
N ALA A 96 -14.41 -5.81 -10.27
CA ALA A 96 -15.54 -4.90 -10.23
C ALA A 96 -16.60 -5.25 -11.30
N ALA A 97 -17.84 -4.82 -11.08
CA ALA A 97 -18.93 -5.09 -12.02
C ALA A 97 -18.80 -4.33 -13.35
N SER A 98 -18.15 -3.16 -13.34
CA SER A 98 -17.91 -2.31 -14.51
C SER A 98 -16.75 -1.35 -14.26
N ASP A 99 -16.27 -0.69 -15.32
CA ASP A 99 -15.31 0.40 -15.27
C ASP A 99 -15.74 1.50 -14.28
N GLU A 100 -17.00 1.94 -14.34
CA GLU A 100 -17.53 2.99 -13.49
C GLU A 100 -17.57 2.56 -12.02
N ALA A 101 -17.92 1.29 -11.76
CA ALA A 101 -17.92 0.74 -10.40
C ALA A 101 -16.51 0.73 -9.81
N PHE A 102 -15.51 0.34 -10.61
CA PHE A 102 -14.11 0.34 -10.19
C PHE A 102 -13.59 1.77 -9.96
N ALA A 103 -13.76 2.66 -10.94
CA ALA A 103 -13.34 4.06 -10.85
C ALA A 103 -13.95 4.76 -9.62
N ARG A 104 -15.24 4.53 -9.36
CA ARG A 104 -15.93 5.06 -8.17
C ARG A 104 -15.37 4.49 -6.87
N SER A 105 -15.07 3.19 -6.83
CA SER A 105 -14.48 2.52 -5.68
C SER A 105 -13.10 3.11 -5.34
N LEU A 106 -12.20 3.19 -6.33
CA LEU A 106 -10.89 3.81 -6.18
C LEU A 106 -11.00 5.26 -5.71
N SER A 107 -11.86 6.04 -6.37
CA SER A 107 -11.98 7.46 -6.07
C SER A 107 -12.46 7.71 -4.65
N ARG A 108 -13.42 6.91 -4.18
CA ARG A 108 -13.90 6.97 -2.80
C ARG A 108 -12.82 6.53 -1.80
N LYS A 109 -12.11 5.44 -2.09
CA LYS A 109 -11.11 4.86 -1.20
C LYS A 109 -9.91 5.78 -1.00
N TYR A 110 -9.40 6.35 -2.08
CA TYR A 110 -8.17 7.13 -2.07
C TYR A 110 -8.39 8.65 -2.11
N ARG A 111 -9.65 9.10 -2.20
CA ARG A 111 -10.02 10.53 -2.26
C ARG A 111 -9.30 11.26 -3.40
N ARG A 112 -9.21 10.62 -4.56
CA ARG A 112 -8.53 11.09 -5.77
C ARG A 112 -9.35 10.71 -7.00
N PRO A 113 -9.40 11.50 -8.08
CA PRO A 113 -10.02 11.06 -9.32
C PRO A 113 -9.33 9.80 -9.86
N ALA A 114 -10.12 8.85 -10.36
CA ALA A 114 -9.63 7.68 -11.08
C ALA A 114 -9.98 7.78 -12.56
N VAL A 115 -8.99 7.61 -13.43
CA VAL A 115 -9.11 7.77 -14.88
C VAL A 115 -8.67 6.49 -15.57
N ARG A 116 -9.46 6.06 -16.55
CA ARG A 116 -9.13 4.94 -17.40
C ARG A 116 -7.97 5.31 -18.30
N ASP A 117 -6.99 4.43 -18.38
CA ASP A 117 -5.88 4.51 -19.29
C ASP A 117 -5.97 3.36 -20.29
N GLU A 118 -6.24 3.72 -21.54
CA GLU A 118 -6.30 2.80 -22.68
C GLU A 118 -4.90 2.29 -23.09
N HIS A 119 -3.84 3.03 -22.73
CA HIS A 119 -2.47 2.78 -23.15
C HIS A 119 -1.50 2.76 -21.97
N PRO A 120 -1.72 1.89 -20.95
CA PRO A 120 -0.80 1.81 -19.83
C PRO A 120 0.61 1.38 -20.29
N PRO A 121 1.65 1.70 -19.50
CA PRO A 121 3.03 1.41 -19.86
C PRO A 121 3.22 -0.04 -20.36
N GLN A 122 3.97 -0.21 -21.44
CA GLN A 122 4.15 -1.51 -22.08
C GLN A 122 4.67 -2.58 -21.12
N ALA A 123 5.64 -2.22 -20.26
CA ALA A 123 6.17 -3.12 -19.23
C ALA A 123 5.08 -3.61 -18.27
N LEU A 124 4.22 -2.69 -17.78
CA LEU A 124 3.09 -3.04 -16.93
C LEU A 124 2.12 -3.99 -17.63
N ARG A 125 1.76 -3.70 -18.89
CA ARG A 125 0.87 -4.59 -19.67
C ARG A 125 1.44 -6.00 -19.79
N GLN A 126 2.74 -6.12 -20.07
CA GLN A 126 3.41 -7.42 -20.21
C GLN A 126 3.46 -8.18 -18.88
N ASP A 127 3.78 -7.50 -17.78
CA ASP A 127 3.80 -8.10 -16.45
C ASP A 127 2.43 -8.59 -16.01
N LEU A 128 1.39 -7.78 -16.21
CA LEU A 128 0.02 -8.18 -15.86
C LEU A 128 -0.46 -9.34 -16.73
N ARG A 129 -0.21 -9.31 -18.05
CA ARG A 129 -0.58 -10.42 -18.94
C ARG A 129 0.10 -11.72 -18.51
N ARG A 130 1.41 -11.69 -18.26
CA ARG A 130 2.17 -12.85 -17.78
C ARG A 130 1.60 -13.38 -16.47
N PHE A 131 1.38 -12.48 -15.51
CA PHE A 131 0.87 -12.84 -14.19
C PHE A 131 -0.53 -13.44 -14.23
N PHE A 132 -1.50 -12.79 -14.88
CA PHE A 132 -2.88 -13.30 -14.92
C PHE A 132 -3.06 -14.53 -15.81
N THR A 133 -2.05 -14.90 -16.60
CA THR A 133 -2.02 -16.20 -17.30
C THR A 133 -1.65 -17.36 -16.35
N SER A 134 -0.71 -17.17 -15.41
CA SER A 134 -0.21 -18.25 -14.54
C SER A 134 -0.73 -18.21 -13.09
N LEU A 135 -1.16 -17.03 -12.64
CA LEU A 135 -1.46 -16.68 -11.24
C LEU A 135 -0.38 -17.14 -10.24
N ASP A 136 0.88 -17.12 -10.69
CA ASP A 136 2.00 -17.60 -9.90
C ASP A 136 2.71 -16.47 -9.15
N SER A 137 3.58 -15.73 -9.84
CA SER A 137 4.37 -14.64 -9.26
C SER A 137 4.29 -13.37 -10.11
N PHE A 138 3.98 -12.25 -9.45
CA PHE A 138 4.02 -10.93 -10.06
C PHE A 138 5.39 -10.28 -9.80
N ALA A 139 6.22 -10.21 -10.84
CA ALA A 139 7.57 -9.64 -10.75
C ALA A 139 7.58 -8.10 -10.83
N GLY A 140 6.48 -7.50 -11.27
CA GLY A 140 6.37 -6.05 -11.40
C GLY A 140 6.31 -5.32 -10.05
N PRO A 141 6.51 -4.00 -10.06
CA PRO A 141 6.47 -3.20 -8.85
C PRO A 141 5.05 -3.10 -8.27
N VAL A 142 4.95 -3.13 -6.95
CA VAL A 142 3.68 -3.01 -6.19
C VAL A 142 3.79 -1.81 -5.25
N ASP A 143 2.85 -0.88 -5.35
CA ASP A 143 2.81 0.34 -4.55
C ASP A 143 1.87 0.18 -3.34
N LEU A 144 2.47 -0.20 -2.20
CA LEU A 144 1.79 -0.28 -0.91
C LEU A 144 1.93 1.00 -0.07
N SER A 145 2.27 2.14 -0.68
CA SER A 145 2.45 3.40 0.07
C SER A 145 1.16 3.99 0.65
N MET A 146 0.00 3.54 0.16
CA MET A 146 -1.32 4.05 0.59
C MET A 146 -2.00 3.19 1.68
N VAL A 147 -1.39 2.09 2.11
CA VAL A 147 -1.88 1.28 3.24
C VAL A 147 -1.21 1.71 4.55
N GLY A 148 -1.82 1.36 5.69
CA GLY A 148 -1.23 1.65 6.99
C GLY A 148 0.10 0.93 7.22
N PRO A 149 0.99 1.41 8.12
CA PRO A 149 2.30 0.82 8.35
C PRO A 149 2.25 -0.67 8.71
N PHE A 150 1.35 -1.07 9.61
CA PHE A 150 1.17 -2.48 9.98
C PHE A 150 0.64 -3.32 8.81
N GLU A 151 -0.35 -2.80 8.07
CA GLU A 151 -0.90 -3.47 6.88
C GLU A 151 0.18 -3.68 5.83
N ARG A 152 1.07 -2.70 5.62
CA ARG A 152 2.21 -2.84 4.71
C ARG A 152 3.12 -4.00 5.09
N VAL A 153 3.51 -4.10 6.36
CA VAL A 153 4.36 -5.21 6.85
C VAL A 153 3.70 -6.57 6.60
N VAL A 154 2.40 -6.69 6.91
CA VAL A 154 1.63 -7.91 6.64
C VAL A 154 1.63 -8.22 5.15
N LEU A 155 1.22 -7.28 4.30
CA LEU A 155 1.07 -7.50 2.86
C LEU A 155 2.40 -7.86 2.18
N GLU A 156 3.50 -7.24 2.58
CA GLU A 156 4.85 -7.62 2.10
C GLU A 156 5.21 -9.04 2.52
N ARG A 157 4.81 -9.48 3.73
CA ARG A 157 5.00 -10.88 4.13
C ARG A 157 4.15 -11.83 3.30
N LEU A 158 2.90 -11.48 2.99
CA LEU A 158 2.00 -12.31 2.18
C LEU A 158 2.54 -12.53 0.76
N ARG A 159 3.19 -11.53 0.15
CA ARG A 159 3.81 -11.64 -1.20
C ARG A 159 4.84 -12.75 -1.32
N ARG A 160 5.41 -13.18 -0.19
CA ARG A 160 6.44 -14.21 -0.11
C ARG A 160 5.86 -15.61 0.14
N ILE A 161 4.54 -15.78 0.16
CA ILE A 161 3.91 -17.10 0.25
C ILE A 161 3.88 -17.71 -1.17
N PRO A 162 4.59 -18.83 -1.43
CA PRO A 162 4.62 -19.45 -2.76
C PRO A 162 3.26 -19.96 -3.22
N LYS A 163 3.10 -20.16 -4.53
CA LYS A 163 1.94 -20.85 -5.09
C LYS A 163 1.90 -22.30 -4.57
N GLY A 164 0.72 -22.77 -4.20
CA GLY A 164 0.56 -24.13 -3.67
C GLY A 164 0.98 -24.27 -2.20
N GLU A 165 1.23 -23.16 -1.51
CA GLU A 165 1.44 -23.13 -0.06
C GLU A 165 0.39 -22.26 0.64
N VAL A 166 0.08 -22.61 1.88
CA VAL A 166 -0.77 -21.81 2.76
C VAL A 166 -0.04 -21.43 4.05
N ARG A 167 -0.49 -20.36 4.68
CA ARG A 167 -0.11 -19.96 6.04
C ARG A 167 -1.36 -19.68 6.85
N THR A 168 -1.33 -19.87 8.15
CA THR A 168 -2.43 -19.41 9.01
C THR A 168 -2.25 -17.93 9.36
N TYR A 169 -3.33 -17.23 9.75
CA TYR A 169 -3.21 -15.87 10.31
C TYR A 169 -2.26 -15.82 11.51
N ARG A 170 -2.15 -16.92 12.27
CA ARG A 170 -1.22 -17.05 13.40
C ARG A 170 0.23 -17.14 12.94
N ASP A 171 0.49 -17.87 11.86
CA ASP A 171 1.85 -17.98 11.29
C ASP A 171 2.33 -16.62 10.81
N ILE A 172 1.49 -15.89 10.05
CA ILE A 172 1.83 -14.54 9.61
C ILE A 172 2.10 -13.62 10.80
N ALA A 173 1.26 -13.65 11.84
CA ALA A 173 1.45 -12.85 13.04
C ALA A 173 2.80 -13.15 13.73
N ARG A 174 3.21 -14.42 13.78
CA ARG A 174 4.51 -14.83 14.32
C ARG A 174 5.67 -14.38 13.43
N GLU A 175 5.56 -14.59 12.12
CA GLU A 175 6.59 -14.25 11.13
C GLU A 175 6.89 -12.75 11.07
N ILE A 176 5.89 -11.89 11.34
CA ILE A 176 6.09 -10.43 11.43
C ILE A 176 6.50 -9.93 12.83
N GLY A 177 6.80 -10.83 13.78
CA GLY A 177 7.24 -10.48 15.13
C GLY A 177 6.14 -10.00 16.08
N HIS A 178 4.86 -10.22 15.74
CA HIS A 178 3.71 -9.81 16.56
C HIS A 178 2.73 -10.97 16.80
N PRO A 179 3.08 -12.02 17.56
CA PRO A 179 2.26 -13.24 17.71
C PRO A 179 0.81 -13.00 18.19
N GLY A 180 0.57 -11.94 18.97
CA GLY A 180 -0.76 -11.55 19.43
C GLY A 180 -1.64 -10.83 18.39
N ALA A 181 -1.09 -10.46 17.23
CA ALA A 181 -1.75 -9.62 16.24
C ALA A 181 -2.62 -10.38 15.22
N VAL A 182 -3.03 -11.62 15.51
CA VAL A 182 -3.78 -12.50 14.59
C VAL A 182 -5.02 -11.81 13.97
N ARG A 183 -5.82 -11.12 14.78
CA ARG A 183 -7.00 -10.37 14.30
C ARG A 183 -6.61 -9.19 13.40
N ALA A 184 -5.53 -8.48 13.75
CA ALA A 184 -5.04 -7.37 12.95
C ALA A 184 -4.48 -7.84 11.60
N VAL A 185 -3.83 -9.01 11.55
CA VAL A 185 -3.43 -9.67 10.29
C VAL A 185 -4.66 -9.98 9.45
N GLY A 186 -5.71 -10.57 10.04
CA GLY A 186 -6.96 -10.83 9.32
C GLY A 186 -7.57 -9.56 8.70
N ASN A 187 -7.57 -8.45 9.44
CA ASN A 187 -8.01 -7.15 8.94
C ASN A 187 -7.13 -6.63 7.80
N ALA A 188 -5.81 -6.79 7.88
CA ALA A 188 -4.90 -6.41 6.81
C ALA A 188 -5.14 -7.24 5.53
N CYS A 189 -5.37 -8.56 5.66
CA CYS A 189 -5.76 -9.42 4.54
C CYS A 189 -7.07 -8.96 3.88
N ALA A 190 -8.09 -8.60 4.69
CA ALA A 190 -9.37 -8.12 4.20
C ALA A 190 -9.29 -6.76 3.48
N LYS A 191 -8.31 -5.92 3.85
CA LYS A 191 -8.08 -4.61 3.25
C LYS A 191 -7.03 -4.60 2.14
N ASN A 192 -6.48 -5.76 1.79
CA ASN A 192 -5.49 -5.90 0.74
C ASN A 192 -5.97 -5.18 -0.54
N PRO A 193 -5.30 -4.09 -0.98
CA PRO A 193 -5.73 -3.34 -2.14
C PRO A 193 -5.41 -4.07 -3.45
N VAL A 194 -4.44 -4.98 -3.44
CA VAL A 194 -3.90 -5.67 -4.62
C VAL A 194 -4.02 -7.20 -4.48
N PRO A 195 -5.24 -7.73 -4.28
CA PRO A 195 -5.47 -9.17 -4.21
C PRO A 195 -5.00 -9.89 -5.48
N LEU A 196 -4.82 -11.21 -5.38
CA LEU A 196 -4.11 -12.05 -6.37
C LEU A 196 -2.60 -11.77 -6.42
N ILE A 197 -2.19 -10.53 -6.71
CA ILE A 197 -0.78 -10.12 -6.73
C ILE A 197 -0.15 -10.22 -5.33
N VAL A 198 -0.85 -9.71 -4.32
CA VAL A 198 -0.60 -10.03 -2.91
C VAL A 198 -1.56 -11.18 -2.56
N PRO A 199 -1.07 -12.41 -2.37
CA PRO A 199 -1.90 -13.61 -2.38
C PRO A 199 -2.57 -13.85 -1.01
N CYS A 200 -3.44 -12.94 -0.57
CA CYS A 200 -4.15 -13.10 0.70
C CYS A 200 -5.15 -14.28 0.72
N HIS A 201 -5.45 -14.88 -0.44
CA HIS A 201 -6.19 -16.14 -0.53
C HIS A 201 -5.41 -17.33 0.05
N ARG A 202 -4.06 -17.25 0.11
CA ARG A 202 -3.18 -18.27 0.71
C ARG A 202 -3.13 -18.22 2.25
N VAL A 203 -3.84 -17.29 2.89
CA VAL A 203 -3.90 -17.18 4.35
C VAL A 203 -5.19 -17.74 4.90
N VAL A 204 -5.14 -18.76 5.74
CA VAL A 204 -6.31 -19.48 6.28
C VAL A 204 -6.40 -19.38 7.82
N ARG A 205 -7.51 -19.83 8.39
CA ARG A 205 -7.67 -19.95 9.84
C ARG A 205 -6.87 -21.15 10.36
N THR A 206 -6.53 -21.12 11.64
CA THR A 206 -5.81 -22.22 12.31
C THR A 206 -6.66 -23.49 12.47
N ASP A 207 -7.99 -23.39 12.39
CA ASP A 207 -8.92 -24.52 12.45
C ASP A 207 -9.24 -25.12 11.06
N GLY A 208 -8.37 -24.86 10.07
CA GLY A 208 -8.57 -25.29 8.69
C GLY A 208 -9.67 -24.55 7.91
N GLY A 209 -10.38 -23.61 8.55
CA GLY A 209 -11.37 -22.78 7.87
C GLY A 209 -10.72 -21.76 6.92
N LEU A 210 -11.33 -21.52 5.76
CA LEU A 210 -10.77 -20.56 4.78
C LEU A 210 -10.78 -19.10 5.27
N GLY A 211 -11.73 -18.75 6.15
CA GLY A 211 -11.99 -17.35 6.51
C GLY A 211 -12.56 -16.52 5.35
N GLY A 212 -12.52 -15.21 5.49
CA GLY A 212 -13.04 -14.26 4.50
C GLY A 212 -12.09 -14.04 3.32
N TYR A 213 -12.65 -13.48 2.24
CA TYR A 213 -11.90 -12.98 1.10
C TYR A 213 -12.59 -11.73 0.55
N SER A 214 -11.81 -10.69 0.26
CA SER A 214 -12.34 -9.36 -0.06
C SER A 214 -12.72 -9.18 -1.52
N LEU A 215 -12.17 -9.99 -2.44
CA LEU A 215 -12.58 -9.96 -3.84
C LEU A 215 -14.00 -10.45 -4.04
N ARG A 216 -14.67 -9.91 -5.07
CA ARG A 216 -15.98 -10.38 -5.52
C ARG A 216 -15.96 -11.90 -5.74
N GLY A 217 -16.98 -12.59 -5.21
CA GLY A 217 -17.02 -14.06 -5.13
C GLY A 217 -16.55 -14.61 -3.78
N GLY A 218 -15.91 -13.79 -2.94
CA GLY A 218 -15.68 -14.06 -1.53
C GLY A 218 -14.99 -15.39 -1.26
N THR A 219 -15.43 -16.09 -0.22
CA THR A 219 -14.86 -17.39 0.18
C THR A 219 -14.96 -18.46 -0.91
N ALA A 220 -15.97 -18.40 -1.80
CA ALA A 220 -16.06 -19.33 -2.93
C ALA A 220 -14.95 -19.10 -3.96
N LEU A 221 -14.59 -17.84 -4.25
CA LEU A 221 -13.45 -17.53 -5.09
C LEU A 221 -12.13 -17.96 -4.42
N LYS A 222 -11.97 -17.71 -3.12
CA LYS A 222 -10.80 -18.15 -2.36
C LYS A 222 -10.60 -19.67 -2.43
N ARG A 223 -11.69 -20.43 -2.29
CA ARG A 223 -11.70 -21.89 -2.49
C ARG A 223 -11.17 -22.26 -3.88
N ARG A 224 -11.77 -21.72 -4.94
CA ARG A 224 -11.38 -22.02 -6.33
C ARG A 224 -9.92 -21.68 -6.62
N LEU A 225 -9.41 -20.58 -6.05
CA LEU A 225 -8.00 -20.20 -6.20
C LEU A 225 -7.08 -21.22 -5.52
N LEU A 226 -7.37 -21.61 -4.28
CA LEU A 226 -6.57 -22.60 -3.56
C LEU A 226 -6.59 -23.98 -4.25
N GLU A 227 -7.76 -24.45 -4.68
CA GLU A 227 -7.91 -25.71 -5.42
C GLU A 227 -7.14 -25.64 -6.76
N GLY A 228 -7.22 -24.52 -7.47
CA GLY A 228 -6.44 -24.29 -8.70
C GLY A 228 -4.93 -24.17 -8.48
N GLU A 229 -4.49 -23.97 -7.24
CA GLU A 229 -3.09 -24.05 -6.82
C GLU A 229 -2.69 -25.46 -6.33
N GLY A 230 -3.61 -26.42 -6.34
CA GLY A 230 -3.36 -27.81 -5.92
C GLY A 230 -3.53 -28.07 -4.42
N ILE A 231 -4.16 -27.15 -3.67
CA ILE A 231 -4.40 -27.34 -2.24
C ILE A 231 -5.62 -28.24 -2.00
N ASP A 232 -5.43 -29.34 -1.28
CA ASP A 232 -6.53 -30.17 -0.77
C ASP A 232 -7.17 -29.51 0.47
N LEU A 233 -8.37 -28.97 0.29
CA LEU A 233 -9.12 -28.29 1.34
C LEU A 233 -9.73 -29.24 2.38
N THR A 234 -9.83 -30.54 2.06
CA THR A 234 -10.31 -31.53 3.03
C THR A 234 -9.23 -31.82 4.07
N ALA A 235 -7.98 -31.96 3.63
CA ALA A 235 -6.82 -32.11 4.50
C ALA A 235 -6.59 -30.91 5.43
N LEU A 236 -6.83 -29.67 4.94
CA LEU A 236 -6.68 -28.46 5.77
C LEU A 236 -7.60 -28.45 6.99
N ARG A 237 -8.79 -29.06 6.92
CA ARG A 237 -9.76 -29.10 8.03
C ARG A 237 -9.50 -30.20 9.05
N ALA A 238 -8.65 -31.15 8.71
CA ALA A 238 -8.29 -32.28 9.57
C ALA A 238 -7.03 -32.03 10.41
N SER A 239 -6.36 -30.88 10.20
CA SER A 239 -5.12 -30.45 10.86
C SER A 239 -5.38 -29.39 11.93
#